data_AF-A0A1I8CUM2-F1
#
_entry.id   AF-A0A1I8CUM2-F1
#
_cell.length_a   1.000
_cell.length_b   1.000
_cell.length_c   1.000
_cell.angle_alpha   90.00
_cell.angle_beta   90.00
_cell.angle_gamma   90.00
#
_symmetry.space_group_name_H-M   'P 1'
#
loop_
_entity.id
_entity.type
_entity.pdbx_description
1 polymer ?
#
loop_
_entity_poly.entity_id
_entity_poly.type
_entity_poly.pdbx_seq_one_letter_code
_entity_poly.pdbx_strand_id
1 'polypeptide(L)'
;MTKFVVSIISLSSVFLVLLFSTQIFSRAVVDNEEIKLNQTLTKTIETIIQKEKVVLFSKTYCRFSKKAKKVLEKYNLKNYEIIELDKLTNGEKVLNVLVKISGISTVPQLFIGGEFIGDSKKIVSKDESGRLRELLIEAEALHDNRPYRHLHPHPDGHLD
;
A
#
# COMPACT_ATOMS: atom_id res chain seq x y z
N MET A 1 20.13 40.69 59.88
CA MET A 1 20.83 39.52 59.30
C MET A 1 19.80 38.72 58.54
N THR A 2 19.49 39.15 57.33
CA THR A 2 18.30 38.70 56.60
C THR A 2 18.72 38.40 55.17
N LYS A 3 18.41 37.17 54.74
CA LYS A 3 18.22 36.77 53.34
C LYS A 3 19.49 36.64 52.49
N PHE A 4 20.34 35.69 52.84
CA PHE A 4 21.18 34.95 51.87
C PHE A 4 20.55 33.57 51.62
N VAL A 5 19.30 33.56 51.19
CA VAL A 5 18.60 32.36 50.72
C VAL A 5 18.11 32.66 49.31
N VAL A 6 19.06 32.96 48.42
CA VAL A 6 18.79 33.06 46.99
C VAL A 6 19.78 32.18 46.26
N SER A 7 19.21 31.12 45.68
CA SER A 7 19.68 30.46 44.46
C SER A 7 20.86 29.50 44.56
N ILE A 8 20.66 28.41 45.29
CA ILE A 8 21.25 27.12 44.89
C ILE A 8 20.09 26.27 44.37
N ILE A 9 19.56 26.61 43.19
CA ILE A 9 18.93 25.57 42.37
C ILE A 9 20.09 24.61 42.09
N SER A 10 20.16 23.52 42.85
CA SER A 10 21.27 22.56 42.87
C SER A 10 21.78 22.34 41.45
N LEU A 11 23.07 22.58 41.16
CA LEU A 11 23.64 22.41 39.82
C LEU A 11 23.34 21.01 39.25
N SER A 12 23.17 20.00 40.12
CA SER A 12 22.72 18.67 39.74
C SER A 12 21.30 18.63 39.15
N SER A 13 20.39 19.47 39.67
CA SER A 13 19.01 19.59 39.19
C SER A 13 18.94 20.30 37.84
N VAL A 14 19.76 21.34 37.63
CA VAL A 14 19.85 22.03 36.33
C VAL A 14 20.46 21.12 35.26
N PHE A 15 21.49 20.34 35.60
CA PHE A 15 22.12 19.39 34.68
C PHE A 15 21.17 18.24 34.31
N LEU A 16 20.42 17.69 35.28
CA LEU A 16 19.37 16.72 34.99
C LEU A 16 18.28 17.30 34.09
N VAL A 17 17.81 18.53 34.35
CA VAL A 17 16.79 19.18 33.51
C VAL A 17 17.31 19.41 32.10
N LEU A 18 18.59 19.74 31.90
CA LEU A 18 19.21 19.85 30.58
C LEU A 18 19.34 18.49 29.88
N LEU A 19 19.75 17.43 30.59
CA LEU A 19 19.80 16.07 30.03
C LEU A 19 18.41 15.53 29.68
N PHE A 20 17.42 15.72 30.55
CA PHE A 20 16.03 15.33 30.26
C PHE A 20 15.43 16.17 29.14
N SER A 21 15.66 17.49 29.11
CA SER A 21 15.12 18.35 28.04
C SER A 21 15.77 18.07 26.69
N THR A 22 17.08 17.80 26.63
CA THR A 22 17.75 17.36 25.40
C THR A 22 17.25 15.99 24.94
N GLN A 23 17.07 15.02 25.84
CA GLN A 23 16.51 13.70 25.50
C GLN A 23 15.06 13.81 24.96
N ILE A 24 14.23 14.63 25.60
CA ILE A 24 12.83 14.89 25.18
C ILE A 24 12.80 15.62 23.84
N PHE A 25 13.65 16.64 23.66
CA PHE A 25 13.74 17.40 22.42
C PHE A 25 14.21 16.53 21.24
N SER A 26 15.28 15.74 21.43
CA SER A 26 15.74 14.79 20.40
C SER A 26 14.66 13.80 20.00
N ARG A 27 13.89 13.26 20.96
CA ARG A 27 12.80 12.33 20.68
C ARG A 27 11.65 12.98 19.92
N ALA A 28 11.22 14.18 20.33
CA ALA A 28 10.18 14.92 19.63
C ALA A 28 10.56 15.29 18.18
N VAL A 29 11.85 15.58 17.92
CA VAL A 29 12.35 15.81 16.55
C VAL A 29 12.29 14.53 15.71
N VAL A 30 12.71 13.39 16.26
CA VAL A 30 12.64 12.09 15.56
C VAL A 30 11.18 11.70 15.25
N ASP A 31 10.27 11.88 16.21
CA ASP A 31 8.85 11.55 16.03
C ASP A 31 8.22 12.41 14.92
N ASN A 32 8.55 13.70 14.84
CA ASN A 32 8.06 14.59 13.78
C ASN A 32 8.58 14.23 12.38
N GLU A 33 9.84 13.84 12.26
CA GLU A 33 10.41 13.36 10.98
C GLU A 33 9.74 12.05 10.54
N GLU A 34 9.49 11.12 11.46
CA GLU A 34 8.77 9.88 11.15
C GLU A 34 7.31 10.14 10.73
N ILE A 35 6.61 11.05 11.39
CA ILE A 35 5.24 11.46 11.01
C ILE A 35 5.23 12.04 9.60
N LYS A 36 6.14 12.99 9.31
CA LYS A 36 6.23 13.63 7.99
C LYS A 36 6.57 12.64 6.88
N LEU A 37 7.48 11.69 7.16
CA LEU A 37 7.82 10.62 6.24
C LEU A 37 6.60 9.71 5.96
N ASN A 38 5.88 9.29 6.99
CA ASN A 38 4.71 8.42 6.84
C ASN A 38 3.58 9.11 6.07
N GLN A 39 3.36 10.41 6.30
CA GLN A 39 2.40 11.22 5.51
C GLN A 39 2.82 11.30 4.04
N THR A 40 4.10 11.58 3.78
CA THR A 40 4.65 11.65 2.42
C THR A 40 4.51 10.30 1.70
N LEU A 41 4.84 9.20 2.38
CA LEU A 41 4.71 7.85 1.84
C LEU A 41 3.26 7.48 1.53
N THR A 42 2.33 7.83 2.43
CA THR A 42 0.89 7.62 2.23
C THR A 42 0.41 8.32 0.96
N LYS A 43 0.75 9.61 0.83
CA LYS A 43 0.40 10.40 -0.36
C LYS A 43 1.00 9.81 -1.65
N THR A 44 2.24 9.34 -1.61
CA THR A 44 2.88 8.68 -2.77
C THR A 44 2.14 7.41 -3.17
N ILE A 45 1.79 6.55 -2.22
CA ILE A 45 1.06 5.29 -2.49
C ILE A 45 -0.33 5.57 -3.05
N GLU A 46 -1.07 6.50 -2.44
CA GLU A 46 -2.37 6.94 -2.96
C GLU A 46 -2.25 7.50 -4.38
N THR A 47 -1.22 8.32 -4.64
CA THR A 47 -0.98 8.87 -5.98
C THR A 47 -0.73 7.77 -7.00
N ILE A 48 0.08 6.76 -6.68
CA ILE A 48 0.33 5.61 -7.56
C ILE A 48 -0.97 4.85 -7.84
N ILE A 49 -1.74 4.54 -6.78
CA ILE A 49 -3.01 3.82 -6.88
C ILE A 49 -4.02 4.56 -7.76
N GLN A 50 -4.05 5.89 -7.69
CA GLN A 50 -4.96 6.73 -8.47
C GLN A 50 -4.48 7.01 -9.90
N LYS A 51 -3.17 7.06 -10.12
CA LYS A 51 -2.58 7.40 -11.42
C LYS A 51 -2.54 6.20 -12.37
N GLU A 52 -2.16 5.04 -11.87
CA GLU A 52 -2.04 3.83 -12.68
C GLU A 52 -3.38 3.09 -12.72
N LYS A 53 -3.76 2.58 -13.91
CA LYS A 53 -5.07 1.92 -14.06
C LYS A 53 -5.13 0.60 -13.31
N VAL A 54 -3.98 -0.06 -13.15
CA VAL A 54 -3.82 -1.32 -12.41
C VAL A 54 -2.51 -1.28 -11.63
N VAL A 55 -2.57 -1.55 -10.32
CA VAL A 55 -1.36 -1.64 -9.48
C VAL A 55 -1.40 -2.94 -8.68
N LEU A 56 -0.34 -3.74 -8.77
CA LEU A 56 -0.15 -4.92 -7.94
C LEU A 56 1.02 -4.72 -6.98
N PHE A 57 0.73 -4.56 -5.70
CA PHE A 57 1.75 -4.66 -4.66
C PHE A 57 2.05 -6.13 -4.38
N SER A 58 3.30 -6.52 -4.50
CA SER A 58 3.77 -7.91 -4.60
C SER A 58 5.02 -8.14 -3.74
N LYS A 59 5.38 -9.42 -3.55
CA LYS A 59 6.75 -9.79 -3.14
C LYS A 59 7.27 -10.87 -4.09
N THR A 60 8.54 -10.79 -4.51
CA THR A 60 9.08 -11.67 -5.56
C THR A 60 9.08 -13.15 -5.18
N TYR A 61 9.35 -13.46 -3.91
CA TYR A 61 9.40 -14.82 -3.40
C TYR A 61 8.02 -15.42 -3.07
N CYS A 62 6.97 -14.58 -2.94
CA CYS A 62 5.66 -15.03 -2.49
C CYS A 62 4.92 -15.83 -3.58
N ARG A 63 4.55 -17.08 -3.27
CA ARG A 63 3.78 -17.96 -4.18
C ARG A 63 2.43 -17.37 -4.59
N PHE A 64 1.76 -16.66 -3.69
CA PHE A 64 0.46 -16.03 -3.97
C PHE A 64 0.60 -14.83 -4.90
N SER A 65 1.67 -14.05 -4.74
CA SER A 65 1.98 -12.94 -5.65
C SER A 65 2.33 -13.45 -7.05
N LYS A 66 3.10 -14.55 -7.15
CA LYS A 66 3.33 -15.24 -8.44
C LYS A 66 2.01 -15.72 -9.08
N LYS A 67 1.07 -16.24 -8.29
CA LYS A 67 -0.26 -16.67 -8.81
C LYS A 67 -1.06 -15.48 -9.35
N ALA A 68 -1.11 -14.36 -8.62
CA ALA A 68 -1.79 -13.15 -9.09
C ALA A 68 -1.16 -12.59 -10.38
N LYS A 69 0.17 -12.53 -10.45
CA LYS A 69 0.89 -12.10 -11.66
C LYS A 69 0.52 -12.96 -12.88
N LYS A 70 0.50 -14.29 -12.72
CA LYS A 70 0.05 -15.21 -13.79
C LYS A 70 -1.39 -14.99 -14.24
N VAL A 71 -2.28 -14.57 -13.33
CA VAL A 71 -3.65 -14.20 -13.72
C VAL A 71 -3.63 -12.93 -14.55
N LEU A 72 -2.93 -11.89 -14.11
CA LEU A 72 -2.83 -10.62 -14.83
C LEU A 72 -2.15 -10.78 -16.20
N GLU A 73 -1.15 -11.65 -16.33
CA GLU A 73 -0.47 -11.99 -17.59
C GLU A 73 -1.40 -12.55 -18.68
N LYS A 74 -2.57 -13.09 -18.32
CA LYS A 74 -3.58 -13.51 -19.29
C LYS A 74 -4.19 -12.33 -20.05
N TYR A 75 -4.10 -11.14 -19.47
CA TYR A 75 -4.67 -9.92 -20.00
C TYR A 75 -3.56 -9.08 -20.64
N ASN A 76 -3.80 -8.57 -21.86
CA ASN A 76 -2.87 -7.66 -22.53
C ASN A 76 -3.03 -6.24 -21.98
N LEU A 77 -2.71 -6.07 -20.69
CA LEU A 77 -2.93 -4.84 -19.94
C LEU A 77 -2.13 -3.66 -20.49
N LYS A 78 -2.75 -2.49 -20.47
CA LYS A 78 -2.12 -1.19 -20.68
C LYS A 78 -2.10 -0.42 -19.36
N ASN A 79 -1.04 0.36 -19.15
CA ASN A 79 -0.86 1.23 -17.98
C ASN A 79 -1.07 0.48 -16.65
N TYR A 80 -0.22 -0.52 -16.40
CA TYR A 80 -0.20 -1.27 -15.15
C TYR A 80 1.19 -1.22 -14.51
N GLU A 81 1.24 -1.33 -13.19
CA GLU A 81 2.47 -1.37 -12.42
C GLU A 81 2.48 -2.54 -11.44
N ILE A 82 3.64 -3.19 -11.30
CA ILE A 82 3.89 -4.21 -10.27
C ILE A 82 5.00 -3.68 -9.36
N ILE A 83 4.67 -3.47 -8.09
CA ILE A 83 5.59 -2.95 -7.09
C ILE A 83 6.01 -4.10 -6.17
N GLU A 84 7.27 -4.51 -6.26
CA GLU A 84 7.85 -5.58 -5.45
C GLU A 84 8.37 -5.03 -4.13
N LEU A 85 7.59 -5.18 -3.06
CA LEU A 85 7.87 -4.60 -1.75
C LEU A 85 9.18 -5.11 -1.14
N ASP A 86 9.57 -6.35 -1.42
CA ASP A 86 10.82 -6.95 -0.96
C ASP A 86 12.07 -6.35 -1.63
N LYS A 87 11.90 -5.55 -2.68
CA LYS A 87 12.99 -4.81 -3.34
C LYS A 87 13.06 -3.35 -2.90
N LEU A 88 12.10 -2.88 -2.12
CA LEU A 88 12.09 -1.51 -1.58
C LEU A 88 12.79 -1.48 -0.23
N THR A 89 13.67 -0.50 -0.03
CA THR A 89 14.35 -0.27 1.26
C THR A 89 13.35 -0.05 2.41
N ASN A 90 12.19 0.52 2.10
CA ASN A 90 11.09 0.79 3.03
C ASN A 90 9.85 -0.10 2.79
N GLY A 91 10.01 -1.29 2.20
CA GLY A 91 8.89 -2.17 1.82
C GLY A 91 7.90 -2.50 2.93
N GLU A 92 8.38 -2.72 4.16
CA GLU A 92 7.50 -2.97 5.32
C GLU A 92 6.70 -1.72 5.73
N LYS A 93 7.28 -0.51 5.60
CA LYS A 93 6.53 0.74 5.82
C LYS A 93 5.46 0.94 4.75
N VAL A 94 5.77 0.59 3.50
CA VAL A 94 4.79 0.59 2.40
C VAL A 94 3.64 -0.37 2.71
N LEU A 95 3.94 -1.59 3.15
CA LEU A 95 2.92 -2.57 3.54
C LEU A 95 2.03 -2.06 4.69
N ASN A 96 2.61 -1.40 5.69
CA ASN A 96 1.85 -0.82 6.80
C ASN A 96 0.90 0.30 6.35
N VAL A 97 1.29 1.09 5.36
CA VAL A 97 0.37 2.06 4.74
C VAL A 97 -0.72 1.34 3.96
N LEU A 98 -0.34 0.35 3.15
CA LEU A 98 -1.30 -0.44 2.36
C LEU A 98 -2.35 -1.12 3.25
N VAL A 99 -1.98 -1.62 4.43
CA VAL A 99 -2.92 -2.16 5.43
C VAL A 99 -4.00 -1.15 5.81
N LYS A 100 -3.65 0.14 5.95
CA LYS A 100 -4.63 1.19 6.27
C LYS A 100 -5.61 1.44 5.13
N ILE A 101 -5.19 1.20 3.89
CA ILE A 101 -5.99 1.41 2.68
C ILE A 101 -6.86 0.17 2.38
N SER A 102 -6.26 -1.02 2.40
CA SER A 102 -6.88 -2.28 1.96
C SER A 102 -7.53 -3.09 3.10
N GLY A 103 -7.15 -2.81 4.35
CA GLY A 103 -7.56 -3.57 5.52
C GLY A 103 -6.84 -4.91 5.67
N ILE A 104 -5.86 -5.26 4.82
CA ILE A 104 -5.14 -6.54 4.88
C ILE A 104 -3.61 -6.35 4.92
N SER A 105 -2.92 -7.26 5.62
CA SER A 105 -1.46 -7.24 5.78
C SER A 105 -0.71 -8.22 4.88
N THR A 106 -1.41 -8.90 3.99
CA THR A 106 -0.82 -9.87 3.07
C THR A 106 -0.54 -9.25 1.70
N VAL A 107 0.42 -9.84 1.00
CA VAL A 107 0.62 -9.62 -0.44
C VAL A 107 0.18 -10.88 -1.19
N PRO A 108 -0.31 -10.77 -2.43
CA PRO A 108 -0.44 -9.55 -3.22
C PRO A 108 -1.63 -8.67 -2.80
N GLN A 109 -1.59 -7.38 -3.11
CA GLN A 109 -2.73 -6.47 -3.04
C GLN A 109 -2.93 -5.82 -4.41
N LEU A 110 -4.06 -6.12 -5.07
CA LEU A 110 -4.41 -5.58 -6.38
C LEU A 110 -5.34 -4.39 -6.23
N PHE A 111 -4.99 -3.31 -6.91
CA PHE A 111 -5.82 -2.12 -7.12
C PHE A 111 -6.12 -1.95 -8.60
N ILE A 112 -7.37 -1.60 -8.93
CA ILE A 112 -7.81 -1.30 -10.30
C ILE A 112 -8.66 -0.03 -10.24
N GLY A 113 -8.34 0.96 -11.06
CA GLY A 113 -9.07 2.24 -11.11
C GLY A 113 -9.13 2.95 -9.75
N GLY A 114 -8.06 2.88 -8.96
CA GLY A 114 -8.00 3.46 -7.61
C GLY A 114 -8.58 2.60 -6.48
N GLU A 115 -9.30 1.51 -6.80
CA GLU A 115 -10.05 0.73 -5.82
C GLU A 115 -9.35 -0.58 -5.44
N PHE A 116 -9.45 -0.98 -4.17
CA PHE A 116 -8.88 -2.25 -3.70
C PHE A 116 -9.72 -3.45 -4.12
N ILE A 117 -9.15 -4.31 -4.97
CA ILE A 117 -9.85 -5.46 -5.57
C ILE A 117 -9.70 -6.73 -4.75
N GLY A 118 -8.55 -6.90 -4.10
CA GLY A 118 -8.31 -8.00 -3.18
C GLY A 118 -6.92 -8.63 -3.22
N ASP A 119 -6.82 -9.73 -2.47
CA ASP A 119 -5.66 -10.61 -2.41
C ASP A 119 -5.66 -11.66 -3.55
N SER A 120 -4.69 -12.57 -3.54
CA SER A 120 -4.59 -13.63 -4.57
C SER A 120 -5.86 -14.47 -4.69
N LYS A 121 -6.57 -14.76 -3.60
CA LYS A 121 -7.80 -15.56 -3.63
C LYS A 121 -8.91 -14.78 -4.34
N LYS A 122 -9.11 -13.52 -3.98
CA LYS A 122 -10.10 -12.64 -4.62
C LYS A 122 -9.79 -12.40 -6.11
N ILE A 123 -8.52 -12.23 -6.45
CA ILE A 123 -8.08 -12.03 -7.86
C ILE A 123 -8.44 -13.25 -8.70
N VAL A 124 -8.09 -14.45 -8.24
CA VAL A 124 -8.38 -15.71 -8.95
C VAL A 124 -9.88 -15.95 -9.07
N SER A 125 -10.63 -15.74 -7.99
CA SER A 125 -12.09 -15.92 -8.03
C SER A 125 -12.78 -14.96 -8.99
N LYS A 126 -12.32 -13.70 -9.09
CA LYS A 126 -12.86 -12.73 -10.05
C LYS A 126 -12.44 -13.03 -11.49
N ASP A 127 -11.27 -13.61 -11.71
CA ASP A 127 -10.82 -14.10 -13.01
C ASP A 127 -11.72 -15.25 -13.50
N GLU A 128 -11.95 -16.24 -12.64
CA GLU A 128 -12.82 -17.38 -12.91
C GLU A 128 -14.26 -16.97 -13.19
N SER A 129 -14.78 -15.95 -12.50
CA SER A 129 -16.14 -15.44 -12.72
C SER A 129 -16.28 -14.44 -13.87
N GLY A 130 -15.19 -14.09 -14.57
CA GLY A 130 -15.17 -13.05 -15.59
C GLY A 130 -15.20 -11.60 -15.07
N ARG A 131 -15.51 -11.37 -13.78
CA ARG A 131 -15.61 -10.03 -13.18
C ARG A 131 -14.30 -9.24 -13.24
N LEU A 132 -13.15 -9.93 -13.16
CA LEU A 132 -11.85 -9.26 -13.27
C LEU A 132 -11.69 -8.57 -14.62
N ARG A 133 -12.15 -9.20 -15.70
CA ARG A 133 -12.11 -8.62 -17.05
C ARG A 133 -12.96 -7.36 -17.14
N GLU A 134 -14.17 -7.39 -16.58
CA GLU A 134 -15.07 -6.23 -16.56
C GLU A 134 -14.42 -5.05 -15.85
N LEU A 135 -13.86 -5.27 -14.66
CA LEU A 135 -13.14 -4.24 -13.89
C LEU A 135 -11.97 -3.63 -14.68
N LEU A 136 -11.21 -4.47 -15.40
CA LEU A 136 -10.08 -4.03 -16.23
C LEU A 136 -10.54 -3.19 -17.44
N ILE A 137 -11.72 -3.47 -18.00
CA ILE A 137 -12.31 -2.67 -19.08
C ILE A 137 -12.89 -1.36 -18.54
N GLU A 138 -13.60 -1.41 -17.40
CA GLU A 138 -14.15 -0.25 -16.70
C GLU A 138 -13.04 0.76 -16.35
N ALA A 139 -11.88 0.28 -15.89
CA ALA A 139 -10.70 1.10 -15.64
C ALA A 139 -9.88 1.44 -16.90
N GLU A 140 -10.36 1.04 -18.08
CA GLU A 140 -9.70 1.22 -19.38
C GLU A 140 -8.26 0.66 -19.43
N ALA A 141 -7.94 -0.31 -18.58
CA ALA A 141 -6.66 -1.01 -18.55
C ALA A 141 -6.58 -2.12 -19.62
N LEU A 142 -7.74 -2.54 -20.12
CA LEU A 142 -7.89 -3.53 -21.16
C LEU A 142 -8.89 -3.01 -22.19
N HIS A 143 -8.49 -2.93 -23.46
CA HIS A 143 -9.43 -2.67 -24.55
C HIS A 143 -10.09 -3.96 -25.00
N ASP A 144 -11.41 -3.96 -25.10
CA ASP A 144 -12.13 -5.08 -25.69
C ASP A 144 -12.10 -4.98 -27.22
N ASN A 145 -11.17 -5.71 -27.85
CA ASN A 145 -11.12 -5.85 -29.30
C ASN A 145 -11.96 -7.04 -29.81
N ARG A 146 -12.71 -7.73 -28.93
CA ARG A 146 -13.61 -8.78 -29.38
C ARG A 146 -14.93 -8.14 -29.83
N PRO A 147 -15.47 -8.48 -31.01
CA PRO A 147 -16.81 -8.04 -31.39
C PRO A 147 -17.77 -8.50 -30.30
N TYR A 148 -18.69 -7.62 -29.91
CA TYR A 148 -19.69 -7.84 -28.86
C TYR A 148 -20.45 -9.17 -29.12
N ARG A 149 -19.98 -10.27 -28.53
CA ARG A 149 -20.80 -11.48 -28.32
C ARG A 149 -21.17 -11.44 -26.86
N HIS A 150 -22.47 -11.33 -26.61
CA HIS A 150 -23.05 -11.50 -25.30
C HIS A 150 -22.60 -12.85 -24.71
N LEU A 151 -21.55 -12.83 -23.88
CA LEU A 151 -21.20 -13.95 -23.03
C LEU A 151 -22.10 -13.87 -21.79
N HIS A 152 -23.37 -14.22 -21.99
CA HIS A 152 -24.16 -14.73 -20.89
C HIS A 152 -23.73 -16.18 -20.64
N PRO A 153 -23.61 -16.62 -19.38
CA PRO A 153 -23.48 -18.04 -19.10
C PRO A 153 -24.68 -18.75 -19.71
N HIS A 154 -24.42 -19.66 -20.66
CA HIS A 154 -25.43 -20.58 -21.14
C HIS A 154 -25.70 -21.58 -20.00
N PRO A 155 -26.96 -21.79 -19.56
CA PRO A 155 -27.31 -22.58 -18.37
C PRO A 155 -26.89 -24.06 -18.44
N ASP A 156 -26.40 -24.49 -19.59
CA ASP A 156 -25.99 -25.84 -19.99
C ASP A 156 -24.46 -26.06 -19.98
N GLY A 157 -23.66 -25.05 -19.59
CA GLY A 157 -22.26 -25.26 -19.19
C GLY A 157 -21.27 -25.55 -20.34
N HIS A 158 -21.65 -25.29 -21.59
CA HIS A 158 -20.71 -25.28 -22.71
C HIS A 158 -20.19 -23.85 -22.97
N LEU A 159 -18.89 -23.75 -23.22
CA LEU A 159 -18.26 -22.57 -23.81
C LEU A 159 -18.12 -22.82 -25.31
N ASP A 160 -18.44 -21.81 -26.14
CA ASP A 160 -18.18 -21.80 -27.59
C ASP A 160 -16.68 -21.99 -27.91
#